data_AF-A0A6N1YCB3-F1
#
_entry.id   AF-A0A6N1YCB3-F1
#
_cell.length_a   1.000
_cell.length_b   1.000
_cell.length_c   1.000
_cell.angle_alpha   90.00
_cell.angle_beta   90.00
_cell.angle_gamma   90.00
#
_symmetry.space_group_name_H-M   'P 1'
#
loop_
_entity.id
_entity.type
_entity.pdbx_description
1 polymer ?
#
loop_
_entity_poly.entity_id
_entity_poly.type
_entity_poly.pdbx_seq_one_letter_code
_entity_poly.pdbx_strand_id
1 'polypeptide(L)'
;MAAMPMKIPAMTMQQCFTKQSMSPENILQQNNCQMHDLDIQNNQVRWSMNCEQEGMKMQGLGKIQYQKTSFSGTFDMTMSGAPQGAMAIQTKITGRYLGKCQ
;
A
#
# COMPACT_ATOMS: atom_id res chain seq x y z
N MET A 1 -25.49 2.11 -16.45
CA MET A 1 -25.69 1.63 -15.07
C MET A 1 -24.62 2.32 -14.24
N ALA A 2 -25.01 3.22 -13.33
CA ALA A 2 -24.05 4.07 -12.60
C ALA A 2 -23.21 3.22 -11.65
N ALA A 3 -21.88 3.31 -11.76
CA ALA A 3 -20.96 2.76 -10.78
C ALA A 3 -21.24 3.43 -9.42
N MET A 4 -21.95 2.74 -8.54
CA MET A 4 -22.16 3.23 -7.18
C MET A 4 -20.80 3.34 -6.50
N PRO A 5 -20.47 4.45 -5.83
CA PRO A 5 -19.21 4.59 -5.11
C PRO A 5 -19.18 3.55 -3.98
N MET A 6 -18.45 2.45 -4.19
CA MET A 6 -18.22 1.45 -3.15
C MET A 6 -17.39 2.10 -2.04
N LYS A 7 -18.02 2.34 -0.89
CA LYS A 7 -17.32 2.73 0.33
C LYS A 7 -16.55 1.52 0.84
N ILE A 8 -15.25 1.46 0.58
CA ILE A 8 -14.37 0.47 1.20
C ILE A 8 -14.31 0.80 2.70
N PRO A 9 -14.70 -0.13 3.59
CA PRO A 9 -14.65 0.11 5.03
C PRO A 9 -13.20 0.27 5.49
N ALA A 10 -12.99 1.14 6.49
CA ALA A 10 -11.67 1.27 7.10
C ALA A 10 -11.26 -0.06 7.75
N MET A 11 -10.09 -0.57 7.39
CA MET A 11 -9.54 -1.80 7.93
C MET A 11 -8.44 -1.45 8.94
N THR A 12 -8.49 -2.07 10.11
CA THR A 12 -7.43 -1.96 11.13
C THR A 12 -6.82 -3.34 11.30
N MET A 13 -5.50 -3.43 11.16
CA MET A 13 -4.77 -4.68 11.33
C MET A 13 -3.63 -4.49 12.32
N GLN A 14 -3.42 -5.48 13.18
CA GLN A 14 -2.31 -5.53 14.11
C GLN A 14 -1.39 -6.67 13.68
N GLN A 15 -0.12 -6.36 13.42
CA GLN A 15 0.87 -7.34 12.99
C GLN A 15 2.11 -7.26 13.88
N CYS A 16 2.68 -8.43 14.17
CA CYS A 16 3.98 -8.54 14.80
C CYS A 16 5.06 -8.59 13.72
N PHE A 17 5.97 -7.63 13.73
CA PHE A 17 7.14 -7.63 12.84
C PHE A 17 8.40 -8.01 13.61
N THR A 18 9.20 -8.88 13.03
CA THR A 18 10.58 -9.15 13.45
C THR A 18 11.53 -8.25 12.66
N LYS A 19 12.78 -8.09 13.10
CA LYS A 19 13.79 -7.32 12.35
C LYS A 19 13.95 -7.79 10.89
N GLN A 20 13.73 -9.08 10.63
CA GLN A 20 13.84 -9.69 9.30
C GLN A 20 12.60 -9.44 8.43
N SER A 21 11.41 -9.24 9.04
CA SER A 21 10.18 -8.95 8.31
C SER A 21 9.89 -7.45 8.15
N MET A 22 10.77 -6.58 8.64
CA MET A 22 10.67 -5.13 8.51
C MET A 22 11.17 -4.55 7.19
N SER A 23 11.64 -5.37 6.24
CA SER A 23 11.97 -4.85 4.92
C SER A 23 10.69 -4.35 4.23
N PRO A 24 10.70 -3.16 3.60
CA PRO A 24 9.55 -2.64 2.86
C PRO A 24 9.05 -3.65 1.82
N GLU A 25 9.96 -4.41 1.23
CA GLU A 25 9.66 -5.54 0.35
C GLU A 25 8.73 -6.55 1.03
N ASN A 26 9.03 -7.02 2.24
CA ASN A 26 8.20 -8.01 2.94
C ASN A 26 6.85 -7.46 3.40
N ILE A 27 6.77 -6.15 3.69
CA ILE A 27 5.54 -5.49 4.15
C ILE A 27 4.61 -5.18 2.97
N LEU A 28 5.18 -4.83 1.82
CA LEU A 28 4.47 -4.35 0.64
C LEU A 28 4.35 -5.40 -0.47
N GLN A 29 5.00 -6.56 -0.33
CA GLN A 29 4.86 -7.67 -1.26
C GLN A 29 3.42 -8.17 -1.29
N GLN A 30 2.73 -7.78 -2.35
CA GLN A 30 1.55 -8.47 -2.83
C GLN A 30 2.02 -9.43 -3.92
N ASN A 31 1.60 -10.70 -3.85
CA ASN A 31 1.91 -11.68 -4.89
C ASN A 31 1.48 -11.11 -6.25
N ASN A 32 2.38 -11.16 -7.24
CA ASN A 32 2.20 -10.70 -8.63
C ASN A 32 2.32 -9.19 -8.90
N CYS A 33 2.82 -8.40 -7.94
CA CYS A 33 3.16 -6.99 -8.15
C CYS A 33 4.68 -6.79 -8.21
N GLN A 34 5.18 -6.15 -9.27
CA GLN A 34 6.58 -5.69 -9.36
C GLN A 34 6.72 -4.33 -8.67
N MET A 35 7.61 -4.24 -7.68
CA MET A 35 7.94 -2.97 -7.03
C MET A 35 9.03 -2.24 -7.82
N HIS A 36 8.87 -0.93 -7.96
CA HIS A 36 9.82 -0.03 -8.61
C HIS A 36 10.05 1.21 -7.72
N ASP A 37 11.11 1.97 -8.01
CA ASP A 37 11.38 3.29 -7.40
C ASP A 37 11.29 3.33 -5.86
N LEU A 38 11.76 2.28 -5.17
CA LEU A 38 11.83 2.27 -3.72
C LEU A 38 12.90 3.27 -3.25
N ASP A 39 12.45 4.40 -2.71
CA ASP A 39 13.28 5.44 -2.11
C ASP A 39 13.02 5.52 -0.61
N ILE A 40 14.08 5.34 0.18
CA ILE A 40 14.05 5.37 1.64
C ILE A 40 14.95 6.51 2.10
N GLN A 41 14.35 7.59 2.57
CA GLN A 41 15.06 8.76 3.09
C GLN A 41 14.73 8.96 4.57
N ASN A 42 15.68 8.70 5.46
CA ASN A 42 15.60 8.85 6.93
C ASN A 42 14.27 8.40 7.59
N ASN A 43 13.21 9.18 7.43
CA ASN A 43 11.89 9.00 8.01
C ASN A 43 10.77 8.94 6.96
N GLN A 44 11.07 8.82 5.68
CA GLN A 44 10.12 8.76 4.57
C GLN A 44 10.45 7.58 3.67
N VAL A 45 9.43 6.84 3.26
CA VAL A 45 9.53 5.77 2.26
C VAL A 45 8.58 6.10 1.13
N ARG A 46 9.07 6.05 -0.10
CA ARG A 46 8.29 6.17 -1.32
C ARG A 46 8.54 4.94 -2.18
N TRP A 47 7.51 4.45 -2.82
CA TRP A 47 7.64 3.34 -3.75
C TRP A 47 6.58 3.44 -4.84
N SER A 48 6.88 2.89 -6.00
CA SER A 48 5.91 2.61 -7.04
C SER A 48 5.77 1.09 -7.19
N MET A 49 4.64 0.62 -7.68
CA MET A 49 4.45 -0.78 -8.02
C MET A 49 3.59 -0.92 -9.25
N ASN A 50 3.87 -1.92 -10.06
CA ASN A 50 3.07 -2.29 -11.22
C ASN A 50 2.70 -3.76 -11.10
N CYS A 51 1.41 -4.06 -11.18
CA CYS A 51 0.90 -5.43 -11.19
C CYS A 51 0.15 -5.65 -12.50
N GLU A 52 0.41 -6.78 -13.15
CA GLU A 52 -0.35 -7.22 -14.32
C GLU A 52 -0.99 -8.56 -13.98
N GLN A 53 -2.32 -8.62 -14.04
CA GLN A 53 -3.08 -9.83 -13.74
C GLN A 53 -4.20 -9.99 -14.75
N GLU A 54 -4.19 -11.09 -15.53
CA GLU A 54 -5.25 -11.45 -16.49
C GLU A 54 -5.64 -10.30 -17.45
N GLY A 55 -4.65 -9.50 -17.88
CA GLY A 55 -4.87 -8.35 -18.78
C GLY A 55 -5.27 -7.04 -18.09
N MET A 56 -5.51 -7.06 -16.77
CA MET A 56 -5.69 -5.86 -15.96
C MET A 56 -4.32 -5.32 -15.53
N LYS A 57 -4.11 -4.01 -15.71
CA LYS A 57 -2.91 -3.32 -15.26
C LYS A 57 -3.24 -2.46 -14.05
N MET A 58 -2.51 -2.69 -12.97
CA MET A 58 -2.60 -1.94 -11.72
C MET A 58 -1.29 -1.20 -11.50
N GLN A 59 -1.37 0.10 -11.24
CA GLN A 59 -0.22 0.93 -10.87
C GLN A 59 -0.49 1.49 -9.47
N GLY A 60 0.44 1.29 -8.55
CA GLY A 60 0.38 1.78 -7.18
C GLY A 60 1.50 2.77 -6.90
N LEU A 61 1.19 3.87 -6.22
CA LEU A 61 2.13 4.86 -5.73
C LEU A 61 1.94 5.00 -4.23
N GLY A 62 2.98 4.66 -3.48
CA GLY A 62 2.98 4.72 -2.02
C GLY A 62 3.92 5.77 -1.47
N LYS A 63 3.47 6.44 -0.42
CA LYS A 63 4.29 7.32 0.40
C LYS A 63 3.94 7.13 1.86
N ILE A 64 4.93 6.77 2.68
CA ILE A 64 4.82 6.66 4.14
C ILE A 64 5.83 7.59 4.79
N GLN A 65 5.38 8.28 5.84
CA GLN A 65 6.19 9.06 6.75
C GLN A 65 6.19 8.39 8.12
N TYR A 66 7.37 8.07 8.62
CA TYR A 66 7.60 7.51 9.95
C TYR A 66 7.89 8.61 10.97
N GLN A 67 7.35 8.45 12.17
CA GLN A 67 7.45 9.38 13.29
C GLN A 67 7.70 8.60 14.58
N LYS A 68 8.95 8.24 14.87
CA LYS A 68 9.39 7.46 16.06
C LYS A 68 8.63 6.14 16.25
N THR A 69 7.42 6.20 16.79
CA THR A 69 6.53 5.08 17.10
C THR A 69 5.24 5.09 16.29
N SER A 70 5.04 6.03 15.37
CA SER A 70 3.88 6.07 14.49
C SER A 70 4.28 6.25 13.02
N PHE A 71 3.34 6.00 12.12
CA PHE A 71 3.50 6.33 10.71
C PHE A 71 2.18 6.81 10.11
N SER A 72 2.27 7.62 9.07
CA SER A 72 1.15 8.04 8.24
C SER A 72 1.55 8.02 6.78
N GLY A 73 0.61 7.71 5.90
CA GLY A 73 0.91 7.60 4.48
C GLY A 73 -0.32 7.64 3.61
N THR A 74 -0.06 7.75 2.32
CA THR A 74 -1.05 7.61 1.25
C THR A 74 -0.61 6.52 0.30
N PHE A 75 -1.60 5.81 -0.23
CA PHE A 75 -1.41 4.81 -1.25
C PHE A 75 -2.45 5.03 -2.34
N ASP A 76 -1.96 5.50 -3.49
CA ASP A 76 -2.76 5.79 -4.67
C ASP A 76 -2.64 4.63 -5.65
N MET A 77 -3.75 4.01 -6.00
CA MET A 77 -3.81 2.89 -6.93
C MET A 77 -4.67 3.26 -8.13
N THR A 78 -4.16 2.99 -9.33
CA THR A 78 -4.88 3.13 -10.59
C THR A 78 -4.98 1.78 -11.25
N MET A 79 -6.19 1.31 -11.52
CA MET A 79 -6.46 0.07 -12.23
C MET A 79 -7.05 0.39 -13.61
N SER A 80 -6.56 -0.29 -14.63
CA SER A 80 -7.00 -0.16 -16.03
C SER A 80 -7.21 -1.54 -16.64
N GLY A 81 -8.10 -1.63 -17.64
CA GLY A 81 -8.45 -2.90 -18.29
C GLY A 81 -9.58 -3.69 -17.63
N ALA A 82 -10.14 -3.21 -16.50
CA ALA A 82 -11.34 -3.77 -15.93
C ALA A 82 -12.56 -3.51 -16.85
N PRO A 83 -13.53 -4.43 -16.95
CA PRO A 83 -14.72 -4.28 -17.80
C PRO A 83 -15.60 -3.06 -17.42
N GLN A 84 -15.33 -2.48 -16.25
CA GLN A 84 -16.05 -1.36 -15.65
C GLN A 84 -15.42 0.01 -16.01
N GLY A 85 -14.27 0.02 -16.69
CA GLY A 85 -13.46 1.21 -16.97
C GLY A 85 -12.28 1.37 -16.02
N ALA A 86 -11.47 2.40 -16.24
CA ALA A 86 -10.34 2.72 -15.36
C ALA A 86 -10.85 3.21 -14.00
N MET A 87 -10.27 2.70 -12.92
CA MET A 87 -10.63 3.05 -11.54
C MET A 87 -9.40 3.60 -10.81
N ALA A 88 -9.58 4.69 -10.07
CA ALA A 88 -8.56 5.24 -9.20
C ALA A 88 -9.03 5.15 -7.75
N ILE A 89 -8.16 4.68 -6.87
CA ILE A 89 -8.41 4.47 -5.45
C ILE A 89 -7.30 5.16 -4.67
N GLN A 90 -7.67 6.09 -3.80
CA GLN A 90 -6.74 6.70 -2.85
C GLN A 90 -7.03 6.18 -1.46
N THR A 91 -6.01 5.59 -0.83
CA THR A 91 -6.08 5.04 0.53
C THR A 91 -5.20 5.86 1.46
N LYS A 92 -5.73 6.27 2.61
CA LYS A 92 -4.93 6.85 3.70
C LYS A 92 -4.60 5.75 4.69
N ILE A 93 -3.33 5.66 5.07
CA ILE A 93 -2.82 4.64 5.98
C ILE A 93 -2.24 5.35 7.20
N THR A 94 -2.57 4.87 8.39
CA THR A 94 -1.94 5.31 9.64
C THR A 94 -1.65 4.11 10.50
N GLY A 95 -0.60 4.17 11.31
CA GLY A 95 -0.26 3.11 12.23
C GLY A 95 0.56 3.61 13.39
N ARG A 96 0.63 2.78 14.43
CA ARG A 96 1.41 3.04 15.64
C ARG A 96 1.98 1.75 16.21
N TYR A 97 3.13 1.86 16.83
CA TYR A 97 3.79 0.82 17.60
C TYR A 97 3.01 0.61 18.91
N LEU A 98 2.55 -0.62 19.10
CA LEU A 98 1.73 -1.00 20.27
C LEU A 98 2.55 -1.60 21.41
N GLY A 99 3.83 -1.93 21.16
CA GLY A 99 4.71 -2.58 22.14
C GLY A 99 5.39 -3.82 21.55
N LYS A 100 6.12 -4.54 22.40
CA LYS A 100 6.71 -5.83 22.02
C LYS A 100 5.58 -6.82 21.73
N CYS A 101 5.79 -7.67 20.73
CA CYS A 101 4.89 -8.79 20.50
C CYS A 101 4.86 -9.69 21.76
N GLN A 102 3.69 -10.25 22.05
CA GLN A 102 3.53 -11.28 23.07
C GLN A 102 3.70 -12.66 22.46
#